data_AF-A0A6N0ZDT1-F1
#
_entry.id   AF-A0A6N0ZDT1-F1
#
_cell.length_a   1.000
_cell.length_b   1.000
_cell.length_c   1.000
_cell.angle_alpha   90.00
_cell.angle_beta   90.00
_cell.angle_gamma   90.00
#
_symmetry.space_group_name_H-M   'P 1'
#
loop_
_entity.id
_entity.type
_entity.pdbx_description
1 polymer ?
#
loop_
_entity_poly.entity_id
_entity_poly.type
_entity_poly.pdbx_seq_one_letter_code
_entity_poly.pdbx_strand_id
1 'polypeptide(L)'
;MHACEQPRIDAIHAFDARGVAKRFRHAAIFGALDVLTPGESMRFCNDHDPLPLLAQLQIRYGDALQISYVQREPGAVVVDFRRTARGRPSSANGRLAAGR
;
A
#
# COMPACT_ATOMS: atom_id res chain seq x y z
N MET A 1 -1.69 -10.00 32.98
CA MET A 1 -0.56 -9.30 32.33
C MET A 1 -0.89 -9.22 30.85
N HIS A 2 -0.96 -7.98 30.33
CA HIS A 2 -1.10 -7.54 28.94
C HIS A 2 -2.13 -8.26 28.06
N ALA A 3 -3.33 -7.67 27.99
CA ALA A 3 -4.23 -7.85 26.86
C ALA A 3 -3.45 -7.58 25.58
N CYS A 4 -3.22 -8.63 24.79
CA CYS A 4 -2.89 -8.52 23.38
C CYS A 4 -4.09 -7.82 22.74
N GLU A 5 -4.04 -6.49 22.65
CA GLU A 5 -5.03 -5.71 21.92
C GLU A 5 -4.91 -6.15 20.46
N GLN A 6 -5.88 -6.96 20.03
CA GLN A 6 -5.96 -7.49 18.68
C GLN A 6 -5.69 -6.36 17.66
N PRO A 7 -4.77 -6.55 16.69
CA PRO A 7 -4.70 -5.64 15.56
C PRO A 7 -6.08 -5.67 14.91
N ARG A 8 -6.77 -4.53 14.97
CA ARG A 8 -8.08 -4.36 14.34
C ARG A 8 -7.92 -4.77 12.87
N ILE A 9 -8.94 -5.40 12.29
CA ILE A 9 -8.92 -5.87 10.87
C ILE A 9 -8.72 -4.72 9.85
N ASP A 10 -8.58 -3.48 10.32
CA ASP A 10 -8.13 -2.29 9.61
C ASP A 10 -6.83 -1.74 10.23
N ALA A 11 -5.81 -2.59 10.37
CA ALA A 11 -4.51 -2.15 10.87
C ALA A 11 -3.79 -1.40 9.75
N ILE A 12 -3.77 -0.07 9.84
CA ILE A 12 -3.01 0.80 8.95
C ILE A 12 -1.62 1.02 9.56
N HIS A 13 -0.61 0.40 8.97
CA HIS A 13 0.78 0.58 9.36
C HIS A 13 1.37 1.81 8.69
N ALA A 14 1.56 2.90 9.44
CA ALA A 14 2.21 4.10 8.93
C ALA A 14 3.72 3.86 8.78
N PHE A 15 4.24 4.12 7.58
CA PHE A 15 5.65 4.02 7.22
C PHE A 15 6.13 5.35 6.62
N ASP A 16 6.98 6.05 7.36
CA ASP A 16 7.57 7.32 6.92
C ASP A 16 8.93 7.08 6.24
N ALA A 17 8.99 7.30 4.92
CA ALA A 17 10.20 7.13 4.14
C ALA A 17 11.21 8.27 4.34
N ARG A 18 10.78 9.43 4.84
CA ARG A 18 11.65 10.59 5.09
C ARG A 18 12.65 10.29 6.21
N GLY A 19 12.22 9.50 7.21
CA GLY A 19 13.07 9.05 8.31
C GLY A 19 14.00 7.87 7.99
N VAL A 20 13.73 7.12 6.91
CA VAL A 20 14.50 5.93 6.54
C VAL A 20 15.55 6.28 5.49
N ALA A 21 16.82 5.96 5.74
CA ALA A 21 17.90 6.24 4.79
C ALA A 21 17.67 5.57 3.42
N LYS A 22 18.05 6.27 2.34
CA LYS A 22 17.79 5.86 0.93
C LYS A 22 18.16 4.41 0.62
N ARG A 23 19.28 3.93 1.17
CA ARG A 23 19.78 2.56 0.97
C ARG A 23 18.90 1.47 1.60
N PHE A 24 18.16 1.80 2.65
CA PHE A 24 17.32 0.83 3.37
C PHE A 24 15.84 0.93 3.02
N ARG A 25 15.38 2.06 2.45
CA ARG A 25 13.98 2.27 2.10
C ARG A 25 13.39 1.11 1.31
N HIS A 26 14.05 0.69 0.23
CA HIS A 26 13.58 -0.41 -0.59
C HIS A 26 13.39 -1.68 0.25
N ALA A 27 14.45 -2.13 0.94
CA ALA A 27 14.39 -3.35 1.76
C ALA A 27 13.32 -3.29 2.84
N ALA A 28 13.18 -2.14 3.52
CA ALA A 28 12.18 -1.94 4.57
C ALA A 28 10.74 -1.97 4.03
N ILE A 29 10.48 -1.30 2.90
CA ILE A 29 9.15 -1.31 2.27
C ILE A 29 8.80 -2.70 1.78
N PHE A 30 9.73 -3.38 1.08
CA PHE A 30 9.50 -4.73 0.59
C PHE A 30 9.25 -5.71 1.74
N GLY A 31 10.05 -5.63 2.82
CA GLY A 31 9.88 -6.47 4.00
C GLY A 31 8.57 -6.19 4.74
N ALA A 32 8.22 -4.92 4.93
CA ALA A 32 6.95 -4.53 5.55
C ALA A 32 5.75 -5.06 4.75
N LEU A 33 5.77 -4.94 3.42
CA LEU A 33 4.71 -5.47 2.56
C LEU A 33 4.65 -7.01 2.52
N ASP A 34 5.78 -7.68 2.76
CA ASP A 34 5.86 -9.15 2.77
C ASP A 34 5.24 -9.75 4.05
N VAL A 35 5.38 -9.05 5.18
CA VAL A 35 4.79 -9.47 6.46
C VAL A 35 3.32 -9.08 6.61
N LEU A 36 2.79 -8.18 5.77
CA LEU A 36 1.37 -7.81 5.81
C LEU A 36 0.48 -9.00 5.50
N THR A 37 -0.54 -9.17 6.33
CA THR A 37 -1.58 -10.17 6.11
C THR A 37 -2.66 -9.62 5.17
N PRO A 38 -3.34 -10.49 4.42
CA PRO A 38 -4.44 -10.08 3.57
C PRO A 38 -5.55 -9.36 4.35
N GLY A 39 -5.86 -8.13 3.94
CA GLY A 39 -6.80 -7.25 4.63
C GLY A 39 -6.13 -6.03 5.25
N GLU A 40 -4.85 -6.14 5.64
CA GLU A 40 -4.07 -5.05 6.23
C GLU A 40 -3.56 -4.05 5.19
N SER A 41 -3.29 -2.84 5.67
CA SER A 41 -2.87 -1.70 4.87
C SER A 41 -1.58 -1.10 5.43
N MET A 42 -0.67 -0.70 4.56
CA MET A 42 0.50 0.08 4.93
C MET A 42 0.46 1.44 4.25
N ARG A 43 0.50 2.50 5.05
CA ARG A 43 0.53 3.88 4.59
C ARG A 43 1.96 4.37 4.45
N PHE A 44 2.39 4.55 3.22
CA PHE A 44 3.69 5.08 2.86
C PHE A 44 3.65 6.58 2.66
N CYS A 45 4.46 7.33 3.40
CA CYS A 45 4.64 8.77 3.23
C CYS A 45 6.05 9.08 2.72
N ASN A 46 6.14 9.88 1.64
CA ASN A 46 7.40 10.33 1.08
C ASN A 46 7.29 11.77 0.54
N ASP A 47 8.42 12.46 0.51
CA ASP A 47 8.48 13.86 0.07
C ASP A 47 8.27 14.01 -1.46
N HIS A 48 8.57 12.95 -2.22
CA HIS A 48 8.46 12.90 -3.68
C HIS A 48 7.74 11.63 -4.16
N ASP A 49 7.31 11.64 -5.41
CA ASP A 49 6.56 10.53 -6.01
C ASP A 49 7.46 9.30 -6.25
N PRO A 50 7.22 8.15 -5.59
CA PRO A 50 8.07 6.97 -5.69
C PRO A 50 7.72 6.09 -6.89
N LEU A 51 7.46 6.69 -8.07
CA LEU A 51 7.08 5.99 -9.31
C LEU A 51 7.88 4.70 -9.62
N PRO A 52 9.23 4.68 -9.56
CA PRO A 52 9.98 3.45 -9.84
C PRO A 52 9.72 2.34 -8.82
N LEU A 53 9.48 2.70 -7.55
CA LEU A 53 9.17 1.73 -6.51
C LEU A 53 7.76 1.16 -6.68
N LEU A 54 6.78 2.00 -7.03
CA LEU A 54 5.42 1.56 -7.32
C LEU A 54 5.37 0.58 -8.50
N ALA A 55 6.15 0.85 -9.56
CA ALA A 55 6.28 -0.06 -10.69
C ALA A 55 6.84 -1.43 -10.26
N GLN A 56 7.87 -1.46 -9.41
CA GLN A 56 8.44 -2.71 -8.90
C GLN A 56 7.45 -3.49 -8.03
N LEU A 57 6.68 -2.80 -7.19
CA LEU A 57 5.65 -3.42 -6.36
C LEU A 57 4.51 -4.01 -7.21
N GLN A 58 4.05 -3.29 -8.23
CA GLN A 58 3.08 -3.79 -9.21
C GLN A 58 3.57 -5.04 -9.94
N ILE A 59 4.83 -5.06 -10.39
CA ILE A 59 5.41 -6.21 -11.07
C ILE A 59 5.51 -7.42 -10.13
N ARG A 60 5.90 -7.21 -8.87
CA ARG A 60 6.15 -8.30 -7.91
C ARG A 60 4.87 -8.86 -7.29
N TYR A 61 3.92 -7.99 -6.96
CA TYR A 61 2.70 -8.37 -6.23
C TYR A 61 1.43 -8.36 -7.08
N GLY A 62 1.38 -7.53 -8.13
CA GLY A 62 0.22 -7.44 -9.05
C GLY A 62 -1.11 -7.34 -8.30
N ASP A 63 -2.07 -8.19 -8.67
CA ASP A 63 -3.39 -8.27 -8.03
C ASP A 63 -3.39 -8.61 -6.53
N ALA A 64 -2.26 -9.08 -5.96
CA ALA A 64 -2.14 -9.34 -4.52
C ALA A 64 -1.91 -8.05 -3.70
N LEU A 65 -1.70 -6.90 -4.35
CA LEU A 65 -1.46 -5.61 -3.70
C LEU A 65 -2.28 -4.50 -4.37
N GLN A 66 -3.15 -3.87 -3.60
CA GLN A 66 -3.89 -2.70 -4.04
C GLN A 66 -3.14 -1.43 -3.65
N ILE A 67 -2.85 -0.57 -4.62
CA ILE A 67 -2.18 0.71 -4.44
C ILE A 67 -3.22 1.82 -4.53
N SER A 68 -3.33 2.68 -3.51
CA SER A 68 -4.27 3.81 -3.48
C SER A 68 -3.55 5.09 -3.06
N TYR A 69 -3.61 6.12 -3.89
CA TYR A 69 -3.05 7.42 -3.53
C TYR A 69 -4.01 8.14 -2.59
N VAL A 70 -3.54 8.47 -1.39
CA VAL A 70 -4.29 9.29 -0.42
C VAL A 70 -3.98 10.76 -0.65
N GLN A 71 -2.71 11.07 -0.95
CA GLN A 71 -2.26 12.43 -1.24
C GLN A 71 -1.12 12.39 -2.25
N ARG A 72 -1.14 13.28 -3.23
CA ARG A 72 -0.13 13.35 -4.29
C ARG A 72 0.25 14.81 -4.54
N GLU A 73 0.72 15.46 -3.48
CA GLU A 73 1.16 16.83 -3.51
C GLU A 73 2.70 16.89 -3.55
N PRO A 74 3.31 17.85 -4.26
CA PRO A 74 4.75 18.06 -4.21
C PRO A 74 5.18 18.42 -2.77
N GLY A 75 6.01 17.59 -2.14
CA GLY A 75 6.42 17.70 -0.73
C GLY A 75 5.63 16.82 0.24
N ALA A 76 4.48 16.26 -0.18
CA ALA A 76 3.66 15.38 0.64
C ALA A 76 2.94 14.33 -0.24
N VAL A 77 3.63 13.22 -0.50
CA VAL A 77 3.06 12.08 -1.23
C VAL A 77 2.74 10.96 -0.23
N VAL A 78 1.47 10.61 -0.15
CA VAL A 78 0.94 9.55 0.72
C VAL A 78 0.25 8.49 -0.11
N VAL A 79 0.73 7.25 0.00
CA VAL A 79 0.23 6.08 -0.74
C VAL A 79 -0.15 5.01 0.26
N ASP A 80 -1.34 4.45 0.13
CA ASP A 80 -1.82 3.32 0.90
C ASP A 80 -1.63 2.04 0.08
N PHE A 81 -0.97 1.05 0.68
CA PHE A 81 -0.69 -0.25 0.11
C PHE A 81 -1.48 -1.30 0.87
N ARG A 82 -2.55 -1.81 0.27
CA ARG A 82 -3.41 -2.81 0.90
C ARG A 82 -3.10 -4.20 0.36
N ARG A 83 -2.84 -5.15 1.25
CA ARG A 83 -2.66 -6.56 0.88
C ARG A 83 -4.02 -7.19 0.61
N THR A 84 -4.21 -7.77 -0.57
CA THR A 84 -5.47 -8.44 -0.91
C THR A 84 -5.33 -9.94 -0.67
N ALA A 85 -6.39 -10.56 -0.14
CA ALA A 85 -6.47 -12.02 -0.08
C ALA A 85 -6.74 -12.47 -1.50
N ARG A 86 -5.73 -13.04 -2.15
CA ARG A 86 -5.79 -13.55 -3.53
C ARG A 86 -7.09 -14.37 -3.67
N GLY A 87 -8.12 -13.81 -4.32
CA GLY A 87 -9.45 -14.44 -4.34
C GLY A 87 -10.68 -13.58 -4.64
N ARG A 88 -10.57 -12.26 -4.86
CA ARG A 88 -11.65 -11.51 -5.49
C ARG A 88 -11.09 -10.35 -6.32
N PRO A 89 -11.23 -10.36 -7.65
CA PRO A 89 -10.93 -9.16 -8.43
C PRO A 89 -11.81 -8.04 -7.89
N SER A 90 -11.20 -6.94 -7.47
CA SER A 90 -11.93 -5.71 -7.13
C SER A 90 -12.54 -5.18 -8.42
N SER A 91 -13.76 -5.64 -8.73
CA SER A 91 -14.61 -5.14 -9.80
C SER A 91 -15.01 -3.70 -9.49
N ALA A 92 -14.13 -2.76 -9.77
CA ALA A 92 -14.44 -1.34 -9.80
C ALA A 92 -13.40 -0.61 -10.66
N ASN A 93 -13.62 -0.55 -11.97
CA ASN A 93 -13.87 0.72 -12.67
C ASN A 93 -14.10 0.50 -14.18
N GLY A 94 -15.20 1.05 -14.70
CA GLY A 94 -15.57 0.95 -16.12
C GLY A 94 -17.07 0.81 -16.36
N ARG A 95 -17.90 1.54 -15.60
CA ARG A 95 -19.32 1.66 -15.88
C ARG A 95 -19.50 2.86 -16.81
N LEU A 96 -19.73 2.61 -18.10
CA LEU A 96 -20.43 3.56 -18.97
C LEU A 96 -21.62 2.83 -19.63
N ALA A 97 -22.76 3.50 -19.55
CA ALA A 97 -24.09 3.02 -19.90
C ALA A 97 -24.45 3.32 -21.37
N ALA A 98 -25.70 2.97 -21.70
CA ALA A 98 -26.47 3.10 -22.95
C ALA A 98 -26.33 1.89 -23.90
N GLY A 99 -27.38 1.20 -24.35
CA GLY A 99 -28.80 1.48 -24.29
C GLY A 99 -29.41 1.28 -25.68
N ARG A 100 -30.15 0.16 -25.84
CA ARG A 100 -31.12 -0.16 -26.90
C ARG A 100 -30.56 -0.61 -28.25
#